data_AF-A0ABD0AET5-F1
#
_entry.id   AF-A0ABD0AET5-F1
#
_cell.length_a   1.000
_cell.length_b   1.000
_cell.length_c   1.000
_cell.angle_alpha   90.00
_cell.angle_beta   90.00
_cell.angle_gamma   90.00
#
_symmetry.space_group_name_H-M   'P 1'
#
loop_
_entity.id
_entity.type
_entity.pdbx_description
1 polymer ?
#
loop_
_entity_poly.entity_id
_entity_poly.type
_entity_poly.pdbx_seq_one_letter_code
_entity_poly.pdbx_strand_id
1 'polypeptide(L)'
;MEVIKLNTQFKQRICLNGHQITDRVTWNDTTNEFCEKCGAKVIDSCPNCKNKINGYLQIDGVYDISAYTVPVPKYCKICGNPYPWTKAALEALDEIIELSELSEKDKQTLKDSSLDLISNTPKSKVAALKWKTFGKSLLGIAHDVLVDVASESIVKLIYGG
;
A
#
# COMPACT_ATOMS: atom_id res chain seq x y z
N MET A 1 3.85 22.86 34.82
CA MET A 1 2.73 22.49 33.95
C MET A 1 3.08 21.19 33.26
N GLU A 2 2.62 20.06 33.78
CA GLU A 2 2.65 18.79 33.04
C GLU A 2 1.61 18.88 31.92
N VAL A 3 2.06 18.66 30.69
CA VAL A 3 1.15 18.50 29.57
C VAL A 3 0.54 17.10 29.73
N ILE A 4 -0.73 17.03 30.14
CA ILE A 4 -1.49 15.77 30.09
C ILE A 4 -1.53 15.38 28.61
N LYS A 5 -0.72 14.40 28.21
CA LYS A 5 -0.81 13.81 26.87
C LYS A 5 -2.10 13.01 26.84
N LEU A 6 -3.11 13.51 26.14
CA LEU A 6 -4.41 12.85 25.98
C LEU A 6 -4.38 11.75 24.90
N ASN A 7 -3.25 11.58 24.20
CA ASN A 7 -3.07 10.56 23.19
C ASN A 7 -1.60 10.13 23.04
N THR A 8 -1.41 8.92 22.53
CA THR A 8 -0.12 8.32 22.18
C THR A 8 -0.14 7.86 20.73
N GLN A 9 0.72 8.47 19.90
CA GLN A 9 0.91 8.05 18.51
C GLN A 9 1.99 6.97 18.45
N PHE A 10 1.65 5.80 17.92
CA PHE A 10 2.60 4.74 17.58
C PHE A 10 3.11 4.90 16.15
N LYS A 11 4.13 4.12 15.79
CA LYS A 11 4.57 3.94 14.40
C LYS A 11 4.29 2.52 13.93
N GLN A 12 4.21 2.35 12.61
CA GLN A 12 4.12 1.04 11.99
C GLN A 12 5.49 0.49 11.66
N ARG A 13 5.60 -0.84 11.64
CA ARG A 13 6.68 -1.59 11.01
C ARG A 13 6.14 -2.39 9.85
N ILE A 14 6.71 -2.15 8.68
CA ILE A 14 6.23 -2.71 7.41
C ILE A 14 7.46 -3.15 6.61
N CYS A 15 7.41 -4.34 6.02
CA CYS A 15 8.50 -4.79 5.17
C CYS A 15 8.55 -4.04 3.84
N LEU A 16 9.68 -4.11 3.13
CA LEU A 16 9.82 -3.45 1.82
C LEU A 16 8.78 -3.93 0.78
N ASN A 17 8.16 -5.10 0.99
CA ASN A 17 7.09 -5.64 0.15
C ASN A 17 5.67 -5.32 0.67
N GLY A 18 5.52 -4.58 1.78
CA GLY A 18 4.22 -4.07 2.22
C GLY A 18 3.52 -4.88 3.30
N HIS A 19 4.08 -6.02 3.75
CA HIS A 19 3.53 -6.75 4.88
C HIS A 19 3.68 -5.94 6.18
N GLN A 20 2.55 -5.52 6.77
CA GLN A 20 2.52 -4.91 8.09
C GLN A 20 2.87 -5.96 9.15
N ILE A 21 3.91 -5.69 9.92
CA ILE A 21 4.32 -6.52 11.06
C ILE A 21 3.52 -6.12 12.29
N THR A 22 3.45 -4.82 12.56
CA THR A 22 2.70 -4.23 13.67
C THR A 22 2.49 -2.74 13.42
N ASP A 23 1.40 -2.19 13.96
CA ASP A 23 1.05 -0.77 13.95
C ASP A 23 1.25 -0.07 15.30
N ARG A 24 1.73 -0.80 16.32
CA ARG A 24 1.81 -0.36 17.72
C ARG A 24 3.24 -0.35 18.25
N VAL A 25 4.18 0.21 17.48
CA VAL A 25 5.57 0.37 17.90
C VAL A 25 5.81 1.74 18.51
N THR A 26 6.50 1.82 19.64
CA THR A 26 6.86 3.10 20.26
C THR A 26 7.94 3.81 19.44
N TRP A 27 7.99 5.15 19.48
CA TRP A 27 8.90 5.91 18.62
C TRP A 27 10.38 5.61 18.88
N ASN A 28 10.73 5.28 20.13
CA ASN A 28 12.09 5.01 20.59
C ASN A 28 12.62 3.61 20.19
N ASP A 29 11.74 2.69 19.79
CA ASP A 29 12.17 1.35 19.42
C ASP A 29 12.93 1.37 18.08
N THR A 30 14.19 0.96 18.08
CA THR A 30 15.08 0.98 16.89
C THR A 30 15.43 -0.42 16.39
N THR A 31 14.67 -1.44 16.80
CA THR A 31 14.92 -2.83 16.41
C THR A 31 14.89 -2.98 14.89
N ASN A 32 15.95 -3.58 14.37
CA ASN A 32 16.03 -4.02 12.98
C ASN A 32 15.53 -5.45 12.89
N GLU A 33 14.62 -5.69 11.97
CA GLU A 33 14.01 -7.00 11.75
C GLU A 33 13.78 -7.25 10.25
N PHE A 34 13.49 -8.50 9.92
CA PHE A 34 13.11 -8.95 8.60
C PHE A 34 11.73 -9.57 8.67
N CYS A 35 10.98 -9.50 7.57
CA CYS A 35 9.65 -10.07 7.49
C CYS A 35 9.72 -11.59 7.52
N GLU A 36 9.01 -12.23 8.45
CA GLU A 36 8.93 -13.70 8.50
C GLU A 36 8.22 -14.29 7.27
N LYS A 37 7.33 -13.52 6.61
CA LYS A 37 6.60 -13.99 5.43
C LYS A 37 7.44 -14.01 4.16
N CYS A 38 8.35 -13.05 3.97
CA CYS A 38 9.06 -12.87 2.70
C CYS A 38 10.56 -12.54 2.81
N GLY A 39 11.12 -12.48 4.02
CA GLY A 39 12.53 -12.17 4.25
C GLY A 39 12.94 -10.71 3.97
N ALA A 40 12.02 -9.86 3.51
CA ALA A 40 12.34 -8.47 3.20
C ALA A 40 12.63 -7.65 4.46
N LYS A 41 13.57 -6.70 4.35
CA LYS A 41 13.89 -5.76 5.43
C LYS A 41 12.64 -5.01 5.89
N VAL A 42 12.53 -4.77 7.19
CA VAL A 42 11.44 -3.97 7.77
C VAL A 42 11.89 -2.53 7.97
N ILE A 43 10.96 -1.60 7.66
CA ILE A 43 11.14 -0.17 7.85
C ILE A 43 10.01 0.39 8.71
N ASP A 44 10.34 1.44 9.46
CA ASP A 44 9.40 2.17 10.32
C ASP A 44 9.34 3.67 9.96
N SER A 45 10.07 4.05 8.90
CA SER A 45 10.34 5.42 8.49
C SER A 45 10.39 5.50 6.98
N CYS A 46 9.94 6.61 6.40
CA CYS A 46 10.06 6.86 4.97
C CYS A 46 11.53 6.85 4.53
N PRO A 47 11.92 6.06 3.52
CA PRO A 47 13.31 6.03 3.05
C PRO A 47 13.78 7.36 2.48
N ASN A 48 12.86 8.19 1.97
CA ASN A 48 13.17 9.48 1.34
C ASN A 48 13.35 10.60 2.37
N CYS A 49 12.36 10.84 3.24
CA CYS A 49 12.40 11.98 4.19
C CYS A 49 12.64 11.58 5.66
N LYS A 50 12.80 10.28 5.95
CA LYS A 50 13.04 9.71 7.29
C LYS A 50 11.92 9.92 8.31
N ASN A 51 10.80 10.55 7.94
CA ASN A 51 9.65 10.65 8.83
C ASN A 51 9.08 9.27 9.18
N LYS A 52 8.72 9.07 10.45
CA LYS A 52 8.11 7.83 10.94
C LYS A 52 6.80 7.52 10.22
N ILE A 53 6.52 6.25 9.98
CA ILE A 53 5.27 5.79 9.39
C ILE A 53 4.24 5.74 10.51
N ASN A 54 3.22 6.60 10.45
CA ASN A 54 2.20 6.69 11.50
C ASN A 54 1.45 5.37 11.68
N GLY A 55 1.49 4.82 12.89
CA GLY A 55 0.70 3.66 13.30
C GLY A 55 -0.54 4.05 14.08
N TYR A 56 -0.92 3.20 15.02
CA TYR A 56 -2.11 3.37 15.84
C TYR A 56 -2.04 4.66 16.66
N LEU A 57 -3.16 5.36 16.77
CA LEU A 57 -3.31 6.50 17.65
C LEU A 57 -4.17 6.05 18.82
N GLN A 58 -3.55 5.87 19.98
CA GLN A 58 -4.26 5.57 21.21
C GLN A 58 -4.73 6.88 21.84
N ILE A 59 -6.02 6.96 22.16
CA ILE A 59 -6.62 8.08 22.89
C ILE A 59 -6.91 7.61 24.31
N ASP A 60 -6.41 8.31 25.31
CA ASP A 60 -6.53 7.89 26.69
C ASP A 60 -8.00 7.94 27.14
N GLY A 61 -8.44 6.87 27.81
CA GLY A 61 -9.85 6.71 28.23
C GLY A 61 -10.81 6.24 27.14
N VAL A 62 -10.34 6.02 25.90
CA VAL A 62 -11.14 5.47 24.81
C VAL A 62 -10.65 4.05 24.49
N TYR A 63 -11.52 3.06 24.70
CA TYR A 63 -11.28 1.69 24.26
C TYR A 63 -11.88 1.49 22.87
N ASP A 64 -11.02 1.27 21.88
CA ASP A 64 -11.44 0.88 20.55
C ASP A 64 -11.83 -0.60 20.56
N ILE A 65 -13.15 -0.86 20.60
CA ILE A 65 -13.73 -2.20 20.50
C ILE A 65 -13.92 -2.66 19.05
N SER A 66 -13.59 -1.81 18.08
CA SER A 66 -13.62 -2.20 16.68
C SER A 66 -12.36 -2.98 16.33
N ALA A 67 -12.46 -3.92 15.39
CA ALA A 67 -11.30 -4.59 14.80
C ALA A 67 -10.53 -3.64 13.84
N TYR A 68 -10.49 -2.35 14.15
CA TYR A 68 -9.87 -1.35 13.29
C TYR A 68 -8.37 -1.60 13.21
N THR A 69 -7.93 -1.86 11.98
CA THR A 69 -6.52 -1.99 11.63
C THR A 69 -6.07 -0.71 10.97
N VAL A 70 -4.90 -0.22 11.38
CA VAL A 70 -4.31 0.94 10.70
C VAL A 70 -3.85 0.48 9.32
N PRO A 71 -4.32 1.09 8.22
CA PRO A 71 -3.93 0.66 6.90
C PRO A 71 -2.46 0.95 6.61
N VAL A 72 -1.84 0.10 5.80
CA VAL A 72 -0.51 0.34 5.23
C VAL A 72 -0.60 1.52 4.25
N PRO A 73 0.12 2.63 4.50
CA PRO A 73 0.02 3.80 3.64
C PRO A 73 0.77 3.55 2.31
N LYS A 74 0.25 4.08 1.20
CA LYS A 74 0.90 3.93 -0.12
C LYS A 74 1.93 5.04 -0.40
N TYR A 75 1.67 6.22 0.15
CA TYR A 75 2.50 7.41 -0.02
C TYR A 75 2.86 8.03 1.32
N CYS A 76 4.03 8.64 1.38
CA CYS A 76 4.45 9.36 2.57
C CYS A 76 3.62 10.65 2.74
N LYS A 77 2.95 10.80 3.88
CA LYS A 77 2.18 12.02 4.21
C LYS A 77 3.01 13.30 4.28
N ILE A 78 4.33 13.19 4.42
CA ILE A 78 5.23 14.35 4.58
C ILE A 78 5.85 14.77 3.24
N CYS A 79 6.39 13.82 2.47
CA CYS A 79 7.10 14.15 1.22
C CYS A 79 6.38 13.72 -0.06
N GLY A 80 5.22 13.07 0.03
CA GLY A 80 4.42 12.63 -1.12
C GLY A 80 5.00 11.44 -1.90
N ASN A 81 6.24 11.03 -1.66
CA ASN A 81 6.85 9.91 -2.38
C ASN A 81 6.16 8.57 -2.06
N PRO A 82 6.02 7.67 -3.05
CA PRO A 82 5.53 6.32 -2.81
C PRO A 82 6.50 5.55 -1.91
N TYR A 83 5.95 4.71 -1.05
CA TYR A 83 6.74 3.75 -0.27
C TYR A 83 7.26 2.61 -1.17
N PRO A 84 8.28 1.86 -0.72
CA PRO A 84 8.89 0.78 -1.51
C PRO A 84 7.89 -0.23 -2.06
N TRP A 85 6.90 -0.65 -1.26
CA TRP A 85 5.88 -1.61 -1.70
C TRP A 85 4.96 -1.07 -2.80
N THR A 86 4.68 0.24 -2.81
CA THR A 86 3.92 0.87 -3.90
C THR A 86 4.72 0.94 -5.19
N LYS A 87 6.03 1.20 -5.10
CA LYS A 87 6.91 1.15 -6.28
C LYS A 87 7.05 -0.26 -6.84
N ALA A 88 7.33 -1.22 -5.97
CA ALA A 88 7.48 -2.63 -6.35
C ALA A 88 6.22 -3.19 -7.01
N ALA A 89 5.03 -2.79 -6.54
CA ALA A 89 3.78 -3.20 -7.19
C ALA A 89 3.61 -2.58 -8.58
N LEU A 90 3.94 -1.29 -8.78
CA LEU A 90 3.90 -0.66 -10.09
C LEU A 90 4.87 -1.34 -11.07
N GLU A 91 6.10 -1.60 -10.62
CA GLU A 91 7.13 -2.30 -11.39
C GLU A 91 6.66 -3.72 -11.78
N ALA A 92 6.09 -4.47 -10.82
CA ALA A 92 5.57 -5.80 -11.09
C ALA A 92 4.39 -5.80 -12.09
N LEU A 93 3.47 -4.84 -11.99
CA LEU A 93 2.39 -4.71 -12.97
C LEU A 93 2.93 -4.37 -14.36
N ASP A 94 3.91 -3.47 -14.45
CA ASP A 94 4.55 -3.11 -15.71
C ASP A 94 5.24 -4.32 -16.33
N GLU A 95 5.96 -5.13 -15.54
CA GLU A 95 6.57 -6.39 -16.00
C GLU A 95 5.52 -7.40 -16.51
N ILE A 96 4.42 -7.60 -15.78
CA ILE A 96 3.31 -8.47 -16.21
C ILE A 96 2.73 -7.99 -17.54
N ILE A 97 2.55 -6.68 -17.71
CA ILE A 97 2.05 -6.09 -18.95
C ILE A 97 3.04 -6.28 -20.09
N GLU A 98 4.33 -6.08 -19.85
CA GLU A 98 5.36 -6.22 -20.87
C GLU A 98 5.50 -7.65 -21.39
N LEU A 99 5.43 -8.63 -20.50
CA LEU A 99 5.49 -10.06 -20.83
C LEU A 99 4.21 -10.58 -21.52
N SER A 100 3.17 -9.76 -21.61
CA SER A 100 1.91 -10.16 -22.23
C SER A 100 1.94 -10.08 -23.77
N GLU A 101 1.06 -10.85 -24.40
CA GLU A 101 0.81 -10.80 -25.85
C GLU A 101 -0.16 -9.67 -26.28
N LEU A 102 -0.42 -8.71 -25.40
CA LEU A 102 -1.29 -7.57 -25.71
C LEU A 102 -0.66 -6.67 -26.77
N SER A 103 -1.51 -5.91 -27.48
CA SER A 103 -1.01 -4.90 -28.40
C SER A 103 -0.25 -3.80 -27.63
N GLU A 104 0.76 -3.18 -28.25
CA GLU A 104 1.52 -2.09 -27.64
C GLU A 104 0.63 -0.94 -27.16
N LYS A 105 -0.48 -0.68 -27.89
CA LYS A 105 -1.49 0.30 -27.50
C LYS A 105 -2.21 -0.10 -26.20
N ASP A 106 -2.57 -1.37 -26.06
CA ASP A 106 -3.26 -1.88 -24.87
C ASP A 106 -2.30 -1.93 -23.68
N LYS A 107 -1.05 -2.36 -23.90
CA LYS A 107 0.01 -2.30 -22.88
C LYS A 107 0.17 -0.88 -22.33
N GLN A 108 0.34 0.10 -23.21
CA GLN A 108 0.47 1.51 -22.79
C GLN A 108 -0.79 1.99 -22.04
N THR A 109 -1.98 1.60 -22.51
CA THR A 109 -3.25 1.94 -21.86
C THR A 109 -3.32 1.41 -20.42
N LEU A 110 -2.83 0.20 -20.18
CA LEU A 110 -2.78 -0.42 -18.86
C LEU A 110 -1.76 0.27 -17.97
N LYS A 111 -0.51 0.47 -18.44
CA LYS A 111 0.55 1.17 -17.70
C LYS A 111 0.12 2.56 -17.24
N ASP A 112 -0.45 3.36 -18.14
CA ASP A 112 -0.94 4.71 -17.84
C ASP A 112 -2.06 4.72 -16.78
N SER A 113 -2.72 3.58 -16.58
CA SER A 113 -3.81 3.43 -15.62
C SER A 113 -3.41 2.76 -14.30
N SER A 114 -2.25 2.09 -14.24
CA SER A 114 -1.78 1.36 -13.06
C SER A 114 -1.67 2.26 -11.83
N LEU A 115 -1.17 3.49 -12.00
CA LEU A 115 -1.06 4.46 -10.90
C LEU A 115 -2.44 4.85 -10.37
N ASP A 116 -3.38 5.21 -11.25
CA ASP A 116 -4.74 5.56 -10.85
C ASP A 116 -5.43 4.41 -10.11
N LEU A 117 -5.15 3.17 -10.50
CA LEU A 117 -5.69 1.98 -9.86
C LEU A 117 -5.22 1.81 -8.42
N ILE A 118 -3.93 2.07 -8.16
CA ILE A 118 -3.32 1.93 -6.84
C ILE A 118 -3.63 3.15 -5.95
N SER A 119 -3.62 4.36 -6.50
CA SER A 119 -3.72 5.60 -5.71
C SER A 119 -5.14 6.00 -5.30
N ASN A 120 -6.18 5.26 -5.71
CA ASN A 120 -7.59 5.58 -5.42
C ASN A 120 -7.98 7.03 -5.77
N THR A 121 -7.57 7.49 -6.97
CA THR A 121 -7.93 8.80 -7.52
C THR A 121 -9.36 8.81 -8.09
N PRO A 122 -9.93 9.97 -8.46
CA PRO A 122 -11.20 10.03 -9.20
C PRO A 122 -11.22 9.20 -10.50
N LYS A 123 -10.05 8.91 -11.08
CA LYS A 123 -9.90 8.09 -12.29
C LYS A 123 -9.83 6.59 -12.01
N SER A 124 -9.78 6.14 -10.76
CA SER A 124 -9.63 4.72 -10.43
C SER A 124 -10.72 3.82 -11.02
N LYS A 125 -11.96 4.31 -11.13
CA LYS A 125 -13.04 3.56 -11.79
C LYS A 125 -12.79 3.39 -13.29
N VAL A 126 -12.21 4.40 -13.94
CA VAL A 126 -11.81 4.34 -15.34
C VAL A 126 -10.61 3.40 -15.50
N ALA A 127 -9.65 3.44 -14.58
CA ALA A 127 -8.53 2.50 -14.55
C ALA A 127 -9.02 1.05 -14.40
N ALA A 128 -9.93 0.78 -13.45
CA ALA A 128 -10.52 -0.55 -13.29
C ALA A 128 -11.24 -1.01 -14.56
N LEU A 129 -11.96 -0.12 -15.26
CA LEU A 129 -12.59 -0.44 -16.53
C LEU A 129 -11.57 -0.76 -17.64
N LYS A 130 -10.47 0.01 -17.73
CA LYS A 130 -9.37 -0.28 -18.66
C LYS A 130 -8.77 -1.66 -18.40
N TRP A 131 -8.49 -1.99 -17.14
CA TRP A 131 -7.97 -3.29 -16.74
C TRP A 131 -8.93 -4.43 -17.08
N LYS A 132 -10.23 -4.24 -16.87
CA LYS A 132 -11.26 -5.21 -17.27
C LYS A 132 -11.41 -5.40 -18.79
N THR A 133 -11.13 -4.35 -19.56
CA THR A 133 -11.35 -4.33 -21.01
C THR A 133 -10.13 -4.81 -21.77
N PHE A 134 -8.96 -4.25 -21.45
CA PHE A 134 -7.71 -4.48 -22.17
C PHE A 134 -6.80 -5.48 -21.46
N GLY A 135 -6.89 -5.59 -20.14
CA GLY A 135 -6.05 -6.45 -19.30
C GLY A 135 -6.72 -7.75 -18.87
N LYS A 136 -7.83 -8.15 -19.50
CA LYS A 136 -8.66 -9.29 -19.05
C LYS A 136 -7.85 -10.59 -18.87
N SER A 137 -6.93 -10.88 -19.78
CA SER A 137 -6.04 -12.04 -19.72
C SER A 137 -5.03 -11.98 -18.57
N LEU A 138 -4.71 -10.78 -18.09
CA LEU A 138 -3.73 -10.54 -17.02
C LEU A 138 -4.35 -10.52 -15.63
N LEU A 139 -5.68 -10.39 -15.52
CA LEU A 139 -6.35 -10.23 -14.23
C LEU A 139 -6.00 -11.34 -13.24
N GLY A 140 -5.96 -12.60 -13.68
CA GLY A 140 -5.59 -13.72 -12.80
C GLY A 140 -4.16 -13.61 -12.27
N ILE A 141 -3.22 -13.17 -13.10
CA ILE A 141 -1.80 -13.05 -12.75
C ILE A 141 -1.56 -11.80 -11.89
N ALA A 142 -2.24 -10.70 -12.20
CA ALA A 142 -2.12 -9.43 -11.48
C ALA A 142 -2.88 -9.40 -10.15
N HIS A 143 -3.66 -10.43 -9.83
CA HIS A 143 -4.57 -10.45 -8.69
C HIS A 143 -3.86 -10.13 -7.38
N ASP A 144 -2.80 -10.87 -7.04
CA ASP A 144 -2.14 -10.73 -5.74
C ASP A 144 -1.47 -9.36 -5.60
N VAL A 145 -0.84 -8.88 -6.68
CA VAL A 145 -0.25 -7.53 -6.72
C VAL A 145 -1.33 -6.47 -6.47
N LEU A 146 -2.49 -6.58 -7.13
CA LEU A 146 -3.56 -5.61 -6.98
C LEU A 146 -4.25 -5.68 -5.62
N VAL A 147 -4.42 -6.85 -5.03
CA VAL A 147 -5.00 -6.99 -3.68
C VAL A 147 -4.10 -6.35 -2.63
N ASP A 148 -2.78 -6.48 -2.77
CA ASP A 148 -1.83 -5.96 -1.79
C ASP A 148 -1.74 -4.42 -1.78
N VAL A 149 -1.94 -3.77 -2.93
CA VAL A 149 -1.75 -2.31 -3.04
C VAL A 149 -2.97 -1.50 -3.47
N ALA A 150 -4.01 -2.08 -4.08
CA ALA A 150 -5.24 -1.34 -4.41
C ALA A 150 -6.18 -1.28 -3.19
N SER A 151 -7.18 -0.40 -3.21
CA SER A 151 -8.22 -0.45 -2.18
C SER A 151 -9.16 -1.61 -2.43
N GLU A 152 -9.73 -2.18 -1.36
CA GLU A 152 -10.72 -3.27 -1.45
C GLU A 152 -11.88 -2.94 -2.42
N SER A 153 -12.31 -1.67 -2.45
CA SER A 153 -13.33 -1.20 -3.40
C SER A 153 -12.92 -1.35 -4.86
N ILE A 154 -11.65 -1.09 -5.19
CA ILE A 154 -11.11 -1.21 -6.56
C ILE A 154 -10.89 -2.67 -6.92
N VAL A 155 -10.39 -3.48 -5.98
CA VAL A 155 -10.26 -4.94 -6.14
C VAL A 155 -11.62 -5.55 -6.47
N LYS A 156 -12.67 -5.26 -5.68
CA LYS A 156 -14.04 -5.74 -5.94
C LYS A 156 -14.58 -5.26 -7.28
N LEU A 157 -14.23 -4.04 -7.69
CA LEU A 157 -14.59 -3.53 -9.01
C LEU A 157 -13.91 -4.29 -10.15
N ILE A 158 -12.75 -4.91 -9.96
CA ILE A 158 -12.06 -5.71 -10.98
C ILE A 158 -12.52 -7.17 -10.95
N TYR A 159 -12.49 -7.79 -9.78
CA TYR A 159 -12.60 -9.25 -9.63
C TYR A 159 -14.00 -9.74 -9.26
N GLY A 160 -14.91 -8.84 -8.87
CA GLY A 160 -16.14 -9.24 -8.18
C GLY A 160 -15.92 -9.36 -6.68
N GLY A 161 -17.01 -9.47 -5.93
CA GLY A 161 -17.01 -9.68 -4.48
C GLY A 161 -17.21 -11.14 -4.12
#